data_AF-A0A9P7CKP6-F1
#
_entry.id   AF-A0A9P7CKP6-F1
#
_cell.length_a   1.000
_cell.length_b   1.000
_cell.length_c   1.000
_cell.angle_alpha   90.00
_cell.angle_beta   90.00
_cell.angle_gamma   90.00
#
_symmetry.space_group_name_H-M   'P 1'
#
loop_
_entity.id
_entity.type
_entity.pdbx_description
1 polymer ?
#
loop_
_entity_poly.entity_id
_entity_poly.type
_entity_poly.pdbx_seq_one_letter_code
_entity_poly.pdbx_strand_id
1 'polypeptide(L)'
;MNLFENRVDSFNNKTAKWPHVQKNFHKPETFARAGLYFARRPKLEDSLRCFLCDIELSHWKQGQSPFTRHAHEAPHCPWVVLDFPDNPSHDLDVDHATSKGTRMRNARLATFTKHKYWPPKIKSQKWPLASKVVSAGFYFAPSRKHPAKIRCPYCHVEITDPTETKDLSGIHKDLNAKCVFLKHTKDDNHKESMVVSDEMYNGSSNVSKQNDIQIDKPIKNT
;
A
#
# COMPACT_ATOMS: atom_id res chain seq x y z
N MET A 1 0.61 -2.27 10.72
CA MET A 1 -0.04 -0.96 10.48
C MET A 1 -1.01 -0.99 9.29
N ASN A 2 -1.60 -2.15 8.96
CA ASN A 2 -2.51 -2.27 7.81
C ASN A 2 -3.88 -1.62 8.07
N LEU A 3 -4.34 -1.59 9.33
CA LEU A 3 -5.55 -0.88 9.74
C LEU A 3 -5.32 0.63 9.73
N PHE A 4 -6.23 1.37 9.06
CA PHE A 4 -6.22 2.84 9.04
C PHE A 4 -6.27 3.42 10.45
N GLU A 5 -7.13 2.88 11.31
CA GLU A 5 -7.31 3.31 12.69
C GLU A 5 -6.03 3.17 13.51
N ASN A 6 -5.24 2.11 13.27
CA ASN A 6 -3.95 1.95 13.95
C ASN A 6 -2.91 2.97 13.47
N ARG A 7 -2.97 3.38 12.20
CA ARG A 7 -2.12 4.47 11.69
C ARG A 7 -2.49 5.79 12.35
N VAL A 8 -3.77 6.10 12.50
CA VAL A 8 -4.23 7.30 13.22
C VAL A 8 -3.82 7.26 14.70
N ASP A 9 -4.06 6.14 15.38
CA ASP A 9 -3.75 5.99 16.81
C ASP A 9 -2.25 6.12 17.11
N SER A 10 -1.38 5.86 16.13
CA SER A 10 0.07 6.03 16.30
C SER A 10 0.47 7.46 16.70
N PHE A 11 -0.34 8.46 16.32
CA PHE A 11 -0.13 9.89 16.64
C PHE A 11 -0.64 10.28 18.04
N ASN A 12 -1.53 9.48 18.64
CA ASN A 12 -2.29 9.85 19.86
C ASN A 12 -1.76 9.19 21.14
N ASN A 13 -0.49 8.77 21.17
CA ASN A 13 0.04 8.05 22.33
C ASN A 13 0.49 9.00 23.45
N LYS A 14 0.25 8.58 24.70
CA LYS A 14 0.58 9.33 25.91
C LYS A 14 2.07 9.55 26.14
N THR A 15 2.94 8.66 25.66
CA THR A 15 4.39 8.67 25.98
C THR A 15 5.27 9.35 24.93
N ALA A 16 4.76 9.58 23.72
CA ALA A 16 5.46 10.29 22.66
C ALA A 16 4.40 10.93 21.75
N LYS A 17 4.24 12.25 21.89
CA LYS A 17 3.23 13.02 21.16
C LYS A 17 3.78 13.43 19.80
N TRP A 18 2.92 13.40 18.79
CA TRP A 18 3.20 14.05 17.52
C TRP A 18 3.49 15.55 17.76
N PRO A 19 4.64 16.08 17.31
CA PRO A 19 5.07 17.43 17.69
C PRO A 19 4.28 18.53 16.98
N HIS A 20 3.68 18.24 15.81
CA HIS A 20 3.03 19.23 14.96
C HIS A 20 1.52 19.34 15.23
N VAL A 21 1.16 19.94 16.37
CA VAL A 21 -0.23 20.22 16.78
C VAL A 21 -0.74 21.62 16.41
N GLN A 22 0.13 22.44 15.81
CA GLN A 22 -0.15 23.84 15.47
C GLN A 22 -1.05 23.95 14.23
N LYS A 23 -1.69 25.11 14.05
CA LYS A 23 -2.46 25.43 12.83
C LYS A 23 -1.56 25.27 11.58
N ASN A 24 -2.15 24.87 10.46
CA ASN A 24 -1.53 24.70 9.13
C ASN A 24 -0.70 23.41 8.91
N PHE A 25 -0.57 22.53 9.90
CA PHE A 25 -0.18 21.15 9.65
C PHE A 25 -1.40 20.29 9.29
N HIS A 26 -1.18 19.26 8.48
CA HIS A 26 -2.22 18.28 8.19
C HIS A 26 -2.57 17.46 9.43
N LYS A 27 -3.83 17.00 9.50
CA LYS A 27 -4.30 16.15 10.60
C LYS A 27 -3.71 14.74 10.49
N PRO A 28 -3.59 13.99 11.61
CA PRO A 28 -3.16 12.59 11.61
C PRO A 28 -3.87 11.71 10.57
N GLU A 29 -5.17 11.93 10.35
CA GLU A 29 -5.96 11.18 9.38
C GLU A 29 -5.51 11.41 7.94
N THR A 30 -4.99 12.60 7.60
CA THR A 30 -4.45 12.89 6.27
C THR A 30 -3.17 12.09 6.03
N PHE A 31 -2.25 12.07 7.00
CA PHE A 31 -1.05 11.23 6.92
C PHE A 31 -1.40 9.73 6.86
N ALA A 32 -2.34 9.28 7.68
CA ALA A 32 -2.81 7.90 7.69
C ALA A 32 -3.43 7.46 6.36
N ARG A 33 -4.16 8.35 5.66
CA ARG A 33 -4.68 8.09 4.30
C ARG A 33 -3.56 8.01 3.26
N ALA A 34 -2.51 8.80 3.40
CA ALA A 34 -1.29 8.67 2.59
C ALA A 34 -0.48 7.39 2.91
N GLY A 35 -0.96 6.55 3.83
CA GLY A 35 -0.32 5.30 4.26
C GLY A 35 0.73 5.48 5.34
N LEU A 36 0.86 6.68 5.92
CA LEU A 36 1.90 7.03 6.87
C LEU A 36 1.41 6.86 8.32
N TYR A 37 2.28 6.39 9.20
CA TYR A 37 2.05 6.32 10.65
C TYR A 37 3.26 6.86 11.40
N PHE A 38 3.07 7.34 12.62
CA PHE A 38 4.13 7.90 13.43
C PHE A 38 5.15 6.83 13.85
N ALA A 39 6.33 6.88 13.25
CA ALA A 39 7.44 5.98 13.47
C ALA A 39 8.37 6.60 14.51
N ARG A 40 8.15 6.26 15.78
CA ARG A 40 8.92 6.84 16.89
C ARG A 40 10.40 6.50 16.76
N ARG A 41 11.21 7.51 16.48
CA ARG A 41 12.66 7.42 16.50
C ARG A 41 13.20 8.35 17.58
N PRO A 42 14.12 7.91 18.44
CA PRO A 42 14.70 8.76 19.48
C PRO A 42 15.34 10.07 18.98
N LYS A 43 15.73 10.15 17.69
CA LYS A 43 16.43 11.29 17.10
C LYS A 43 15.65 12.03 16.01
N LEU A 44 14.48 11.53 15.62
CA LEU A 44 13.64 12.13 14.57
C LEU A 44 12.22 12.27 15.11
N GLU A 45 11.94 13.43 15.67
CA GLU A 45 10.73 13.71 16.47
C GLU A 45 9.43 13.66 15.65
N ASP A 46 9.51 13.85 14.34
CA ASP A 46 8.37 13.86 13.42
C ASP A 46 8.47 12.80 12.32
N SER A 47 9.20 11.72 12.58
CA SER A 47 9.36 10.63 11.61
C SER A 47 8.06 9.86 11.38
N LEU A 48 7.62 9.78 10.13
CA LEU A 48 6.48 9.00 9.68
C LEU A 48 6.92 7.89 8.74
N ARG A 49 6.38 6.68 8.89
CA ARG A 49 6.71 5.54 8.04
C ARG A 49 5.49 5.04 7.27
N CYS A 50 5.68 4.64 6.01
CA CYS A 50 4.64 4.00 5.25
C CYS A 50 4.40 2.56 5.73
N PHE A 51 3.16 2.16 5.91
CA PHE A 51 2.84 0.77 6.28
C PHE A 51 3.18 -0.25 5.20
N LEU A 52 3.28 0.17 3.93
CA LEU A 52 3.34 -0.72 2.78
C LEU A 52 4.75 -0.80 2.17
N CYS A 53 5.32 0.33 1.76
CA CYS A 53 6.68 0.38 1.20
C CYS A 53 7.78 0.63 2.24
N ASP A 54 7.43 0.85 3.51
CA ASP A 54 8.36 1.13 4.60
C ASP A 54 9.20 2.42 4.48
N ILE A 55 8.97 3.28 3.49
CA ILE A 55 9.66 4.59 3.42
C ILE A 55 9.42 5.37 4.71
N GLU A 56 10.47 6.03 5.20
CA GLU A 56 10.44 6.85 6.40
C GLU A 56 10.74 8.30 6.04
N LEU A 57 9.86 9.22 6.44
CA LEU A 57 9.87 10.63 6.08
C LEU A 57 9.79 11.48 7.35
N SER A 58 10.75 12.40 7.53
CA SER A 58 10.83 13.33 8.67
C SER A 58 10.95 14.79 8.20
N HIS A 59 11.10 15.73 9.13
CA HIS A 59 11.26 17.16 8.85
C HIS A 59 10.09 17.73 8.05
N TRP A 60 8.87 17.46 8.51
CA TRP A 60 7.63 17.90 7.88
C TRP A 60 7.47 19.41 7.96
N LYS A 61 7.13 20.02 6.82
CA LYS A 61 6.86 21.46 6.72
C LYS A 61 5.35 21.71 6.75
N GLN A 62 4.95 22.89 7.24
CA GLN A 62 3.57 23.35 7.17
C GLN A 62 3.05 23.34 5.73
N GLY A 63 1.80 22.93 5.53
CA GLY A 63 1.17 22.84 4.22
C GLY A 63 1.75 21.77 3.26
N GLN A 64 2.79 21.02 3.64
CA GLN A 64 3.36 19.99 2.79
C GLN A 64 2.41 18.79 2.67
N SER A 65 1.91 18.54 1.45
CA SER A 65 1.03 17.41 1.17
C SER A 65 1.72 16.07 1.43
N PRO A 66 1.16 15.21 2.31
CA PRO A 66 1.70 13.86 2.55
C PRO A 66 1.61 12.97 1.32
N PHE A 67 0.56 13.13 0.52
CA PHE A 67 0.35 12.38 -0.71
C PHE A 67 1.41 12.73 -1.75
N THR A 68 1.60 14.02 -2.03
CA THR A 68 2.58 14.51 -3.02
C THR A 68 4.00 14.13 -2.62
N ARG A 69 4.36 14.31 -1.34
CA ARG A 69 5.68 13.92 -0.84
C ARG A 69 5.91 12.41 -0.96
N HIS A 70 4.95 11.58 -0.54
CA HIS A 70 5.10 10.13 -0.62
C HIS A 70 5.20 9.65 -2.08
N ALA A 71 4.42 10.23 -2.99
CA ALA A 71 4.50 9.92 -4.41
C ALA A 71 5.85 10.32 -5.03
N HIS A 72 6.41 11.46 -4.63
CA HIS A 72 7.74 11.90 -5.07
C HIS A 72 8.86 10.99 -4.55
N GLU A 73 8.85 10.67 -3.26
CA GLU A 73 9.95 9.94 -2.61
C GLU A 73 9.88 8.41 -2.83
N ALA A 74 8.69 7.86 -3.08
CA ALA A 74 8.49 6.43 -3.35
C ALA A 74 7.45 6.20 -4.46
N PRO A 75 7.74 6.59 -5.72
CA PRO A 75 6.79 6.50 -6.84
C PRO A 75 6.34 5.07 -7.18
N HIS A 76 7.11 4.07 -6.75
CA HIS A 76 6.80 2.65 -6.94
C HIS A 76 6.13 2.00 -5.71
N CYS A 77 5.86 2.76 -4.65
CA CYS A 77 5.11 2.25 -3.51
C CYS A 77 3.74 1.73 -3.97
N PRO A 78 3.32 0.51 -3.60
CA PRO A 78 2.02 -0.02 -3.99
C PRO A 78 0.84 0.89 -3.59
N TRP A 79 0.96 1.63 -2.48
CA TRP A 79 -0.07 2.57 -2.04
C TRP A 79 -0.14 3.83 -2.91
N VAL A 80 1.01 4.28 -3.44
CA VAL A 80 1.11 5.36 -4.42
C VAL A 80 0.60 4.91 -5.79
N VAL A 81 0.91 3.67 -6.21
CA VAL A 81 0.42 3.10 -7.47
C VAL A 81 -1.10 2.98 -7.47
N LEU A 82 -1.70 2.68 -6.32
CA LEU A 82 -3.15 2.70 -6.12
C LEU A 82 -3.71 4.13 -5.95
N ASP A 83 -2.89 5.17 -6.11
CA ASP A 83 -3.20 6.58 -5.90
C ASP A 83 -3.91 6.88 -4.56
N PHE A 84 -3.43 6.26 -3.48
CA PHE A 84 -3.96 6.50 -2.14
C PHE A 84 -5.49 6.33 -2.06
N PRO A 85 -6.02 5.11 -2.25
CA PRO A 85 -7.46 4.86 -2.49
C PRO A 85 -8.40 5.22 -1.33
N ASP A 86 -7.84 5.63 -0.18
CA ASP A 86 -8.57 6.14 0.99
C ASP A 86 -8.59 7.69 1.06
N ASN A 87 -7.97 8.39 0.10
CA ASN A 87 -7.99 9.85 -0.03
C ASN A 87 -9.38 10.32 -0.49
N PRO A 88 -10.05 11.28 0.18
CA PRO A 88 -11.33 11.82 -0.29
C PRO A 88 -11.27 12.50 -1.66
N SER A 89 -10.10 13.01 -2.05
CA SER A 89 -9.84 13.60 -3.36
C SER A 89 -9.20 12.61 -4.34
N HIS A 90 -9.34 11.31 -4.06
CA HIS A 90 -8.87 10.26 -4.94
C HIS A 90 -9.61 10.34 -6.28
N ASP A 91 -8.84 10.50 -7.35
CA ASP A 91 -9.35 10.61 -8.72
C ASP A 91 -8.40 9.83 -9.64
N LEU A 92 -8.50 8.50 -9.56
CA LEU A 92 -7.75 7.61 -10.42
C LEU A 92 -8.25 7.74 -11.86
N ASP A 93 -7.62 8.62 -12.63
CA ASP A 93 -7.76 8.64 -14.08
C ASP A 93 -6.98 7.47 -14.69
N VAL A 94 -7.65 6.33 -14.81
CA VAL A 94 -7.09 5.10 -15.36
C VAL A 94 -8.07 4.45 -16.33
N ASP A 95 -7.56 4.08 -17.50
CA ASP A 95 -8.31 3.28 -18.46
C ASP A 95 -8.34 1.79 -18.08
N HIS A 96 -9.04 1.00 -18.89
CA HIS A 96 -9.18 -0.44 -18.67
C HIS A 96 -7.83 -1.17 -18.68
N ALA A 97 -6.99 -0.90 -19.68
CA ALA A 97 -5.69 -1.56 -19.86
C ALA A 97 -4.81 -1.33 -18.62
N THR A 98 -4.82 -0.11 -18.10
CA THR A 98 -4.06 0.26 -16.90
C THR A 98 -4.66 -0.32 -15.62
N SER A 99 -5.99 -0.44 -15.55
CA SER A 99 -6.69 -0.99 -14.36
C SER A 99 -6.45 -2.49 -14.14
N LYS A 100 -6.35 -3.26 -15.24
CA LYS A 100 -6.05 -4.71 -15.21
C LYS A 100 -4.56 -5.02 -15.33
N GLY A 101 -3.74 -4.08 -15.78
CA GLY A 101 -2.32 -4.27 -15.99
C GLY A 101 -1.55 -4.79 -14.78
N THR A 102 -0.44 -5.49 -15.04
CA THR A 102 0.40 -6.18 -14.04
C THR A 102 0.83 -5.26 -12.91
N ARG A 103 1.21 -4.00 -13.21
CA ARG A 103 1.62 -3.02 -12.20
C ARG A 103 0.53 -2.80 -11.14
N MET A 104 -0.70 -2.63 -11.60
CA MET A 104 -1.83 -2.34 -10.75
C MET A 104 -2.34 -3.60 -10.01
N ARG A 105 -2.30 -4.75 -10.69
CA ARG A 105 -2.52 -6.07 -10.07
C ARG A 105 -1.54 -6.31 -8.91
N ASN A 106 -0.25 -6.09 -9.12
CA ASN A 106 0.78 -6.27 -8.09
C ASN A 106 0.61 -5.29 -6.93
N ALA A 107 0.21 -4.05 -7.22
CA ALA A 107 -0.06 -3.07 -6.18
C ALA A 107 -1.21 -3.50 -5.26
N ARG A 108 -2.32 -4.01 -5.84
CA ARG A 108 -3.41 -4.62 -5.05
C ARG A 108 -2.91 -5.81 -4.24
N LEU A 109 -2.14 -6.71 -4.84
CA LEU A 109 -1.62 -7.91 -4.17
C LEU A 109 -0.73 -7.60 -2.95
N ALA A 110 0.12 -6.58 -3.06
CA ALA A 110 1.02 -6.17 -1.99
C ALA A 110 0.27 -5.80 -0.69
N THR A 111 -0.98 -5.32 -0.77
CA THR A 111 -1.81 -5.01 0.39
C THR A 111 -2.15 -6.24 1.24
N PHE A 112 -2.17 -7.44 0.64
CA PHE A 112 -2.44 -8.71 1.32
C PHE A 112 -1.18 -9.32 1.93
N THR A 113 -0.03 -9.18 1.27
CA THR A 113 1.20 -9.89 1.67
C THR A 113 1.98 -9.16 2.77
N LYS A 114 1.80 -7.84 2.89
CA LYS A 114 2.53 -7.04 3.87
C LYS A 114 2.10 -7.33 5.32
N HIS A 115 3.08 -7.54 6.20
CA HIS A 115 2.92 -7.76 7.65
C HIS A 115 2.12 -9.02 8.03
N LYS A 116 1.88 -9.97 7.10
CA LYS A 116 1.18 -11.24 7.32
C LYS A 116 -0.19 -11.08 8.02
N TYR A 117 -0.90 -9.99 7.72
CA TYR A 117 -2.22 -9.72 8.31
C TYR A 117 -3.32 -10.51 7.60
N TRP A 118 -3.20 -10.70 6.29
CA TRP A 118 -4.10 -11.58 5.55
C TRP A 118 -3.57 -13.02 5.58
N PRO A 119 -4.43 -14.02 5.82
CA PRO A 119 -5.83 -13.88 6.22
C PRO A 119 -5.97 -13.50 7.70
N PRO A 120 -7.05 -12.78 8.09
CA PRO A 120 -7.36 -12.55 9.49
C PRO A 120 -7.54 -13.88 10.25
N LYS A 121 -7.01 -13.95 11.47
CA LYS A 121 -7.06 -15.15 12.31
C LYS A 121 -8.44 -15.33 12.97
N ILE A 122 -9.45 -15.67 12.17
CA ILE A 122 -10.80 -16.04 12.64
C ILE A 122 -10.92 -17.57 12.55
N LYS A 123 -11.33 -18.21 13.66
CA LYS A 123 -11.43 -19.68 13.75
C LYS A 123 -12.47 -20.19 12.74
N SER A 124 -12.14 -21.30 12.07
CA SER A 124 -13.05 -22.07 11.19
C SER A 124 -13.46 -21.41 9.87
N GLN A 125 -12.87 -20.26 9.50
CA GLN A 125 -13.19 -19.57 8.24
C GLN A 125 -12.27 -19.99 7.10
N LYS A 126 -12.84 -20.31 5.92
CA LYS A 126 -12.08 -20.48 4.67
C LYS A 126 -11.99 -19.14 3.95
N TRP A 127 -10.78 -18.71 3.64
CA TRP A 127 -10.52 -17.43 2.97
C TRP A 127 -10.24 -17.64 1.48
N PRO A 128 -10.70 -16.75 0.59
CA PRO A 128 -10.26 -16.77 -0.80
C PRO A 128 -8.75 -16.48 -0.87
N LEU A 129 -8.09 -17.05 -1.87
CA LEU A 129 -6.70 -16.71 -2.19
C LEU A 129 -6.61 -15.21 -2.53
N ALA A 130 -5.58 -14.52 -2.04
CA ALA A 130 -5.37 -13.10 -2.34
C ALA A 130 -5.31 -12.86 -3.86
N SER A 131 -4.73 -13.80 -4.62
CA SER A 131 -4.69 -13.76 -6.08
C SER A 131 -6.09 -13.73 -6.72
N LYS A 132 -7.07 -14.47 -6.17
CA LYS A 132 -8.47 -14.44 -6.64
C LYS A 132 -9.15 -13.11 -6.34
N VAL A 133 -8.92 -12.57 -5.15
CA VAL A 133 -9.45 -11.26 -4.74
C VAL A 133 -8.92 -10.14 -5.63
N VAL A 134 -7.61 -10.16 -5.91
CA VAL A 134 -6.94 -9.18 -6.77
C VAL A 134 -7.37 -9.30 -8.23
N SER A 135 -7.63 -10.52 -8.73
CA SER A 135 -8.19 -10.75 -10.06
C SER A 135 -9.62 -10.20 -10.22
N ALA A 136 -10.36 -10.07 -9.12
CA ALA A 136 -11.68 -9.42 -9.11
C ALA A 136 -11.62 -7.89 -8.95
N GLY A 137 -10.41 -7.31 -8.91
CA GLY A 137 -10.19 -5.86 -8.91
C GLY A 137 -10.10 -5.21 -7.53
N PHE A 138 -9.99 -6.02 -6.47
CA PHE A 138 -9.98 -5.53 -5.10
C PHE A 138 -8.58 -5.48 -4.47
N TYR A 139 -8.36 -4.47 -3.64
CA TYR A 139 -7.25 -4.42 -2.67
C TYR A 139 -7.76 -4.73 -1.27
N PHE A 140 -6.84 -5.05 -0.36
CA PHE A 140 -7.16 -5.32 1.04
C PHE A 140 -7.31 -4.01 1.82
N ALA A 141 -8.49 -3.82 2.42
CA ALA A 141 -8.86 -2.57 3.10
C ALA A 141 -9.46 -2.86 4.49
N PRO A 142 -8.73 -3.54 5.39
CA PRO A 142 -9.28 -3.99 6.65
C PRO A 142 -9.64 -2.81 7.57
N SER A 143 -10.66 -3.04 8.41
CA SER A 143 -11.02 -2.15 9.51
C SER A 143 -11.15 -2.97 10.79
N ARG A 144 -11.25 -2.29 11.94
CA ARG A 144 -11.50 -2.98 13.22
C ARG A 144 -12.79 -3.79 13.20
N LYS A 145 -13.84 -3.25 12.55
CA LYS A 145 -15.17 -3.88 12.45
C LYS A 145 -15.22 -4.99 11.40
N HIS A 146 -14.51 -4.80 10.29
CA HIS A 146 -14.48 -5.73 9.16
C HIS A 146 -13.02 -6.06 8.82
N PRO A 147 -12.41 -7.05 9.52
CA PRO A 147 -10.98 -7.35 9.40
C PRO A 147 -10.61 -7.99 8.06
N ALA A 148 -11.58 -8.50 7.32
CA ALA A 148 -11.39 -9.10 6.00
C ALA A 148 -11.86 -8.21 4.84
N LYS A 149 -12.25 -6.96 5.13
CA LYS A 149 -12.83 -6.07 4.13
C LYS A 149 -11.87 -5.86 2.96
N ILE A 150 -12.44 -5.94 1.75
CA ILE A 150 -11.75 -5.67 0.49
C ILE A 150 -12.50 -4.54 -0.23
N ARG A 151 -11.78 -3.73 -1.01
CA ARG A 151 -12.36 -2.56 -1.69
C ARG A 151 -11.80 -2.42 -3.10
N CYS A 152 -12.61 -1.93 -4.02
CA CYS A 152 -12.15 -1.56 -5.36
C CYS A 152 -11.55 -0.15 -5.30
N PRO A 153 -10.33 0.08 -5.83
CA PRO A 153 -9.75 1.42 -5.80
C PRO A 153 -10.51 2.39 -6.73
N TYR A 154 -11.15 1.89 -7.79
CA TYR A 154 -11.78 2.76 -8.79
C TYR A 154 -13.22 3.16 -8.43
N CYS A 155 -14.06 2.18 -8.12
CA CYS A 155 -15.48 2.41 -7.89
C CYS A 155 -15.86 2.43 -6.41
N HIS A 156 -14.88 2.19 -5.53
CA HIS A 156 -15.01 2.20 -4.08
C HIS A 156 -15.99 1.17 -3.47
N VAL A 157 -16.54 0.26 -4.28
CA VAL A 157 -17.32 -0.88 -3.80
C VAL A 157 -16.51 -1.66 -2.76
N GLU A 158 -17.18 -2.00 -1.65
CA GLU A 158 -16.60 -2.76 -0.55
C GLU A 158 -17.31 -4.10 -0.39
N ILE A 159 -16.55 -5.15 -0.09
CA ILE A 159 -17.08 -6.44 0.37
C ILE A 159 -16.49 -6.66 1.77
N THR A 160 -17.35 -6.62 2.78
CA THR A 160 -16.92 -6.69 4.19
C THR A 160 -16.47 -8.07 4.63
N ASP A 161 -17.02 -9.11 3.99
CA ASP A 161 -16.67 -10.50 4.22
C ASP A 161 -16.64 -11.28 2.89
N PRO A 162 -15.44 -11.61 2.35
CA PRO A 162 -15.30 -12.30 1.08
C PRO A 162 -15.27 -13.83 1.21
N THR A 163 -15.62 -14.40 2.37
CA THR A 163 -15.43 -15.83 2.68
C THR A 163 -16.51 -16.76 2.13
N GLU A 164 -17.72 -16.24 1.93
CA GLU A 164 -18.88 -17.03 1.51
C GLU A 164 -19.06 -17.09 -0.02
N THR A 165 -18.33 -16.25 -0.76
CA THR A 165 -18.55 -16.08 -2.20
C THR A 165 -17.53 -16.83 -3.05
N LYS A 166 -18.04 -17.53 -4.07
CA LYS A 166 -17.23 -18.16 -5.12
C LYS A 166 -16.93 -17.21 -6.29
N ASP A 167 -17.68 -16.11 -6.43
CA ASP A 167 -17.58 -15.17 -7.55
C ASP A 167 -17.56 -13.71 -7.06
N LEU A 168 -16.36 -13.25 -6.70
CA LEU A 168 -16.14 -11.86 -6.30
C LEU A 168 -16.36 -10.87 -7.45
N SER A 169 -16.10 -11.29 -8.70
CA SER A 169 -16.28 -10.44 -9.88
C SER A 169 -17.78 -10.25 -10.19
N GLY A 170 -18.59 -11.29 -10.00
CA GLY A 170 -20.05 -11.22 -10.06
C GLY A 170 -20.60 -10.22 -9.04
N ILE A 171 -20.22 -10.36 -7.76
CA ILE A 171 -20.63 -9.41 -6.71
C ILE A 171 -20.18 -7.98 -7.03
N HIS A 172 -18.95 -7.79 -7.51
CA HIS A 172 -18.46 -6.48 -7.93
C HIS A 172 -19.37 -5.87 -9.02
N LYS A 173 -19.77 -6.67 -10.01
CA LYS A 173 -20.65 -6.23 -11.10
C LYS A 173 -22.06 -5.91 -10.61
N ASP A 174 -22.61 -6.71 -9.71
CA ASP A 174 -23.95 -6.48 -9.15
C ASP A 174 -23.98 -5.19 -8.33
N LEU A 175 -22.90 -4.89 -7.59
CA LEU A 175 -22.77 -3.67 -6.79
C LEU A 175 -22.46 -2.44 -7.66
N ASN A 176 -21.64 -2.58 -8.71
CA ASN A 176 -21.36 -1.48 -9.65
C ASN A 176 -20.87 -1.96 -11.03
N ALA A 177 -21.80 -2.28 -11.93
CA ALA A 177 -21.50 -2.72 -13.30
C ALA A 177 -20.79 -1.66 -14.16
N LYS A 178 -20.78 -0.38 -13.75
CA LYS A 178 -20.13 0.71 -14.47
C LYS A 178 -18.65 0.90 -14.07
N CYS A 179 -18.13 0.12 -13.11
CA CYS A 179 -16.74 0.18 -12.70
C CYS A 179 -15.78 0.03 -13.90
N VAL A 180 -14.78 0.91 -14.01
CA VAL A 180 -13.79 0.88 -15.11
C VAL A 180 -13.05 -0.45 -15.20
N PHE A 181 -12.76 -1.09 -14.06
CA PHE A 181 -12.14 -2.41 -14.00
C PHE A 181 -12.99 -3.51 -14.66
N LEU A 182 -14.32 -3.36 -14.66
CA LEU A 182 -15.27 -4.33 -15.19
C LEU A 182 -15.65 -4.11 -16.66
N LYS A 183 -15.45 -2.90 -17.21
CA LYS A 183 -15.74 -2.61 -18.62
C LYS A 183 -14.84 -3.50 -19.50
N HIS A 184 -15.40 -4.36 -20.34
CA HIS A 184 -14.71 -5.41 -21.13
C HIS A 184 -13.97 -6.49 -20.32
N THR A 185 -14.72 -7.38 -19.66
CA THR A 185 -14.26 -8.72 -19.26
C THR A 185 -14.70 -9.82 -20.24
N LYS A 186 -15.33 -9.45 -21.37
CA LYS A 186 -15.93 -10.42 -22.29
C LYS A 186 -14.97 -11.05 -23.30
N ASP A 187 -13.75 -10.51 -23.50
CA ASP A 187 -12.85 -10.97 -24.59
C ASP A 187 -11.51 -11.58 -24.15
N ASP A 188 -11.15 -11.57 -22.85
CA ASP A 188 -9.83 -12.04 -22.38
C ASP A 188 -9.75 -13.57 -22.13
N ASN A 189 -10.55 -14.37 -22.85
CA ASN A 189 -10.49 -15.84 -22.79
C ASN A 189 -9.27 -16.42 -23.56
N HIS A 190 -8.26 -15.62 -23.88
CA HIS A 190 -7.01 -16.08 -24.46
C HIS A 190 -5.81 -15.66 -23.58
N LYS A 191 -5.36 -16.64 -22.79
CA LYS A 191 -4.00 -16.82 -22.25
C LYS A 191 -3.45 -15.69 -21.37
N GLU A 192 -3.54 -15.90 -20.05
CA GLU A 192 -2.47 -15.48 -19.15
C GLU A 192 -2.09 -16.63 -18.21
N SER A 193 -1.29 -17.55 -18.74
CA SER A 193 -0.54 -18.52 -17.96
C SER A 193 0.85 -17.95 -17.70
N MET A 194 1.02 -17.17 -16.63
CA MET A 194 2.34 -16.99 -16.01
C MET A 194 2.16 -16.99 -14.49
N VAL A 195 2.48 -18.14 -13.90
CA VAL A 195 2.68 -18.31 -12.47
C VAL A 195 3.88 -17.46 -12.08
N VAL A 196 3.64 -16.36 -11.36
CA VAL A 196 4.71 -15.73 -10.58
C VAL A 196 4.63 -16.34 -9.19
N SER A 197 5.60 -17.20 -8.88
CA SER A 197 5.76 -17.84 -7.57
C SER A 197 5.98 -16.78 -6.48
N ASP A 198 5.41 -17.01 -5.31
CA ASP A 198 5.36 -16.12 -4.13
C ASP A 198 6.74 -15.87 -3.45
N GLU A 199 7.86 -15.94 -4.17
CA GLU A 199 9.21 -15.94 -3.59
C GLU A 199 10.13 -14.81 -4.08
N MET A 200 9.68 -13.55 -4.22
CA MET A 200 10.62 -12.42 -4.36
C MET A 200 10.10 -11.13 -3.71
N TYR A 201 9.98 -11.14 -2.37
CA TYR A 201 10.07 -9.91 -1.57
C TYR A 201 10.83 -10.17 -0.26
N ASN A 202 12.00 -10.80 -0.37
CA ASN A 202 13.03 -10.78 0.67
C ASN A 202 14.25 -10.02 0.12
N GLY A 203 14.12 -8.70 0.03
CA GLY A 203 15.25 -7.78 -0.12
C GLY A 203 15.71 -7.33 1.26
N SER A 204 16.30 -8.23 2.04
CA SER A 204 17.07 -7.87 3.23
C SER A 204 18.40 -7.28 2.79
N SER A 205 18.74 -6.16 3.40
CA SER A 205 19.98 -5.41 3.29
C SER A 205 21.20 -6.30 3.45
N ASN A 206 22.04 -6.38 2.40
CA ASN A 206 23.44 -6.76 2.55
C ASN A 206 24.31 -5.51 2.39
N VAL A 207 24.62 -4.88 3.52
CA VAL A 207 25.84 -4.08 3.63
C VAL A 207 26.97 -5.07 3.84
N SER A 208 27.65 -5.44 2.77
CA SER A 208 28.90 -6.18 2.85
C SER A 208 30.05 -5.19 3.06
N LYS A 209 30.79 -5.39 4.15
CA LYS A 209 32.08 -4.79 4.41
C LYS A 209 33.11 -5.26 3.36
N GLN A 210 34.00 -4.34 3.03
CA GLN A 210 35.39 -4.50 2.56
C GLN A 210 35.64 -5.28 1.27
N ASN A 211 36.25 -4.59 0.30
CA ASN A 211 37.45 -5.07 -0.37
C ASN A 211 38.34 -3.87 -0.71
N ASP A 212 39.58 -3.98 -0.25
CA ASP A 212 40.71 -3.12 -0.58
C ASP A 212 40.96 -3.12 -2.10
N ILE A 213 41.16 -1.94 -2.67
CA ILE A 213 41.85 -1.78 -3.96
C ILE A 213 42.95 -0.76 -3.74
N GLN A 214 44.16 -1.29 -3.71
CA GLN A 214 45.44 -0.60 -3.73
C GLN A 214 45.62 0.00 -5.14
N ILE A 215 45.74 1.33 -5.25
CA ILE A 215 46.14 1.99 -6.50
C ILE A 215 47.26 3.00 -6.21
N ASP A 216 48.45 2.60 -6.62
CA ASP A 216 49.62 3.32 -7.13
C ASP A 216 49.99 4.73 -6.62
N LYS A 217 51.24 4.79 -6.15
CA LYS A 217 52.05 6.00 -5.96
C LYS A 217 52.29 6.71 -7.30
N PRO A 218 52.35 8.05 -7.32
CA PRO A 218 53.23 8.76 -8.23
C PRO A 218 54.57 9.09 -7.55
N ILE A 219 55.65 8.54 -8.10
CA ILE A 219 57.02 9.06 -7.92
C ILE A 219 57.27 10.09 -9.02
N LYS A 220 57.76 11.28 -8.64
CA LYS A 220 58.87 12.05 -9.28
C LYS A 220 59.06 13.34 -8.46
N ASN A 221 60.24 13.52 -7.85
CA ASN A 221 61.41 14.22 -8.42
C ASN A 221 60.99 15.64 -8.84
N THR A 222 61.37 16.71 -8.14
CA THR A 222 62.69 17.17 -7.66
C THR A 222 62.47 18.27 -6.64
#